data_AF-A0A3D2SQB9-F1
#
_entry.id   AF-A0A3D2SQB9-F1
#
_cell.length_a   1.000
_cell.length_b   1.000
_cell.length_c   1.000
_cell.angle_alpha   90.00
_cell.angle_beta   90.00
_cell.angle_gamma   90.00
#
_symmetry.space_group_name_H-M   'P 1'
#
loop_
_entity.id
_entity.type
_entity.pdbx_description
1 polymer ?
#
loop_
_entity_poly.entity_id
_entity_poly.type
_entity_poly.pdbx_seq_one_letter_code
_entity_poly.pdbx_strand_id
1 'polypeptide(L)'
;MNLSQQKLQALLEKGQGPAARALDKLPAFVQESIVKLLGYPYQYPQLDSFTKCLMAVQYKQGYSGFIDENVDRSRQMFELQMQAIRRKPTPLEFVEDIRLPLQSGTIFARHYHPHPNKKLPMVVFYHGGGFVVGNVDTHDEACRLIAKSANVQILSIEYPLAPEFSPKHLIQSCEDALAWVYQNRRYFKILKNRIAVAGDSAGGNISTVVAQRTIGKSYAPQAQFLIYPAVDFKSRHPSFYAYKDGLVLT
;
A
#
# COMPACT_ATOMS: atom_id res chain seq x y z
N MET A 1 9.81 26.82 -7.70
CA MET A 1 11.04 26.25 -7.08
C MET A 1 12.12 26.15 -8.14
N ASN A 2 13.37 26.54 -7.82
CA ASN A 2 14.45 26.61 -8.80
C ASN A 2 15.08 25.22 -9.03
N LEU A 3 15.52 24.90 -10.26
CA LEU A 3 15.99 23.57 -10.68
C LEU A 3 17.12 22.98 -9.80
N SER A 4 17.91 23.85 -9.18
CA SER A 4 19.01 23.51 -8.26
C SER A 4 18.51 22.97 -6.91
N GLN A 5 17.43 23.54 -6.36
CA GLN A 5 16.82 23.05 -5.12
C GLN A 5 16.19 21.67 -5.32
N GLN A 6 15.52 21.45 -6.45
CA GLN A 6 14.93 20.14 -6.78
C GLN A 6 16.00 19.06 -6.94
N LYS A 7 17.15 19.37 -7.55
CA LYS A 7 18.27 18.42 -7.66
C LYS A 7 18.92 18.12 -6.32
N LEU A 8 19.12 19.12 -5.47
CA LEU A 8 19.68 18.94 -4.12
C LEU A 8 18.74 18.12 -3.23
N GLN A 9 17.44 18.39 -3.32
CA GLN A 9 16.39 17.67 -2.62
C GLN A 9 16.32 16.21 -3.09
N ALA A 10 16.31 15.96 -4.40
CA ALA A 10 16.38 14.61 -4.96
C ALA A 10 17.67 13.85 -4.57
N LEU A 11 18.79 14.54 -4.37
CA LEU A 11 20.06 13.93 -3.93
C LEU A 11 20.02 13.55 -2.44
N LEU A 12 19.47 14.43 -1.59
CA LEU A 12 19.23 14.17 -0.18
C LEU A 12 18.22 13.02 0.00
N GLU A 13 17.18 12.96 -0.83
CA GLU A 13 16.14 11.93 -0.86
C GLU A 13 16.69 10.56 -1.31
N LYS A 14 17.56 10.52 -2.32
CA LYS A 14 18.28 9.28 -2.70
C LYS A 14 19.20 8.76 -1.58
N GLY A 15 19.69 9.64 -0.71
CA GLY A 15 20.46 9.27 0.48
C GLY A 15 19.64 8.68 1.61
N GLN A 16 18.32 8.95 1.67
CA GLN A 16 17.44 8.46 2.74
C GLN A 16 17.25 6.95 2.69
N GLY A 17 17.23 6.33 1.50
CA GLY A 17 17.09 4.88 1.39
C GLY A 17 18.27 4.08 1.94
N PRO A 18 19.52 4.37 1.53
CA PRO A 18 20.72 3.81 2.16
C PRO A 18 20.78 4.07 3.67
N ALA A 19 20.39 5.26 4.13
CA ALA A 19 20.37 5.60 5.55
C ALA A 19 19.34 4.79 6.36
N ALA A 20 18.11 4.67 5.87
CA ALA A 20 17.07 3.85 6.51
C ALA A 20 17.47 2.37 6.59
N ARG A 21 18.12 1.84 5.54
CA ARG A 21 18.63 0.46 5.54
C ARG A 21 19.82 0.25 6.46
N ALA A 22 20.68 1.26 6.62
CA ALA A 22 21.78 1.20 7.59
C ALA A 22 21.23 1.21 9.02
N LEU A 23 20.21 2.04 9.28
CA LEU A 23 19.54 2.17 10.57
C LEU A 23 18.90 0.85 11.03
N ASP A 24 18.23 0.14 10.13
CA ASP A 24 17.60 -1.18 10.38
C ASP A 24 18.61 -2.25 10.84
N LYS A 25 19.87 -2.15 10.40
CA LYS A 25 20.93 -3.10 10.78
C LYS A 25 21.60 -2.77 12.11
N LEU A 26 21.32 -1.62 12.72
CA LEU A 26 21.94 -1.24 13.98
C LEU A 26 21.33 -2.03 15.15
N PRO A 27 22.12 -2.35 16.20
CA PRO A 27 21.58 -2.93 17.41
C PRO A 27 20.49 -2.05 18.05
N ALA A 28 19.48 -2.67 18.67
CA ALA A 28 18.34 -1.96 19.25
C ALA A 28 18.75 -0.83 20.21
N PHE A 29 19.78 -1.04 21.06
CA PHE A 29 20.25 -0.01 21.99
C PHE A 29 20.80 1.25 21.29
N VAL A 30 21.36 1.09 20.07
CA VAL A 30 21.83 2.20 19.24
C VAL A 30 20.65 2.95 18.66
N GLN A 31 19.64 2.23 18.13
CA GLN A 31 18.41 2.84 17.60
C GLN A 31 17.68 3.65 18.69
N GLU A 32 17.54 3.11 19.90
CA GLU A 32 16.94 3.82 21.05
C GLU A 32 17.74 5.08 21.44
N SER A 33 19.07 5.05 21.30
CA SER A 33 19.91 6.23 21.53
C SER A 33 19.69 7.31 20.46
N ILE A 34 19.48 6.91 19.20
CA ILE A 34 19.14 7.84 18.10
C ILE A 34 17.76 8.46 18.34
N VAL A 35 16.76 7.69 18.77
CA VAL A 35 15.42 8.20 19.12
C VAL A 35 15.51 9.32 20.17
N LYS A 36 16.30 9.11 21.23
CA LYS A 36 16.55 10.12 22.27
C LYS A 36 17.25 11.37 21.71
N LEU A 37 18.27 11.19 20.87
CA LEU A 37 19.01 12.30 20.24
C LEU A 37 18.10 13.13 19.32
N LEU A 38 17.21 12.48 18.58
CA LEU A 38 16.21 13.13 17.73
C LEU A 38 15.07 13.76 18.55
N GLY A 39 15.06 13.59 19.87
CA GLY A 39 14.10 14.23 20.77
C GLY A 39 12.65 13.91 20.41
N TYR A 40 12.38 12.66 20.06
CA TYR A 40 11.03 12.20 19.75
C TYR A 40 10.18 12.17 21.04
N PRO A 41 9.10 12.97 21.15
CA PRO A 41 8.44 13.20 22.42
C PRO A 41 7.41 12.12 22.80
N TYR A 42 7.01 11.27 21.85
CA TYR A 42 5.96 10.28 22.05
C TYR A 42 6.51 8.94 22.52
N GLN A 43 5.83 8.32 23.48
CA GLN A 43 6.24 7.07 24.08
C GLN A 43 5.28 5.94 23.72
N TYR A 44 5.76 5.03 22.88
CA TYR A 44 5.05 3.80 22.54
C TYR A 44 5.96 2.61 22.87
N PRO A 45 5.93 2.09 24.11
CA PRO A 45 6.83 1.03 24.57
C PRO A 45 6.72 -0.25 23.73
N GLN A 46 5.54 -0.48 23.14
CA GLN A 46 5.21 -1.66 22.35
C GLN A 46 5.92 -1.69 20.99
N LEU A 47 6.39 -0.55 20.48
CA LEU A 47 7.05 -0.47 19.17
C LEU A 47 8.47 -1.02 19.25
N ASP A 48 8.90 -1.67 18.19
CA ASP A 48 10.30 -2.02 18.02
C ASP A 48 11.16 -0.75 17.82
N SER A 49 12.45 -0.87 18.14
CA SER A 49 13.37 0.27 18.16
C SER A 49 13.62 0.87 16.77
N PHE A 50 13.48 0.09 15.69
CA PHE A 50 13.62 0.60 14.33
C PHE A 50 12.42 1.46 13.95
N THR A 51 11.20 0.99 14.22
CA THR A 51 9.97 1.76 14.01
C THR A 51 9.98 3.08 14.77
N LYS A 52 10.40 3.07 16.05
CA LYS A 52 10.58 4.32 16.83
C LYS A 52 11.57 5.27 16.16
N CYS A 53 12.66 4.75 15.60
CA CYS A 53 13.64 5.59 14.94
C CYS A 53 13.12 6.20 13.64
N LEU A 54 12.33 5.45 12.86
CA LEU A 54 11.65 6.00 11.68
C LEU A 54 10.69 7.13 12.07
N MET A 55 9.90 6.93 13.13
CA MET A 55 8.98 7.96 13.65
C MET A 55 9.74 9.19 14.15
N ALA A 56 10.87 9.01 14.83
CA ALA A 56 11.73 10.09 15.29
C ALA A 56 12.32 10.92 14.13
N VAL A 57 12.74 10.26 13.04
CA VAL A 57 13.24 10.92 11.83
C VAL A 57 12.12 11.70 11.15
N GLN A 58 10.94 11.10 10.97
CA GLN A 58 9.78 11.76 10.37
C GLN A 58 9.36 12.99 11.18
N TYR A 59 9.31 12.86 12.51
CA TYR A 59 9.02 13.97 13.41
C TYR A 59 10.02 15.13 13.25
N LYS A 60 11.33 14.84 13.19
CA LYS A 60 12.35 15.89 12.98
C LYS A 60 12.28 16.55 11.62
N GLN A 61 11.78 15.86 10.60
CA GLN A 61 11.54 16.42 9.27
C GLN A 61 10.24 17.24 9.19
N GLY A 62 9.47 17.30 10.28
CA GLY A 62 8.19 18.03 10.32
C GLY A 62 7.06 17.30 9.60
N TYR A 63 7.20 16.01 9.32
CA TYR A 63 6.11 15.22 8.74
C TYR A 63 5.09 14.83 9.81
N SER A 64 3.84 15.21 9.58
CA SER A 64 2.69 14.73 10.32
C SER A 64 1.66 14.14 9.34
N GLY A 65 1.51 12.82 9.33
CA GLY A 65 0.58 12.11 8.44
C GLY A 65 1.07 11.95 7.00
N PHE A 66 0.20 11.38 6.17
CA PHE A 66 0.50 11.03 4.77
C PHE A 66 0.07 12.05 3.72
N ILE A 67 -0.90 12.90 4.06
CA ILE A 67 -1.61 13.76 3.10
C ILE A 67 -1.65 15.17 3.70
N ASP A 68 -1.05 16.12 3.01
CA ASP A 68 -1.11 17.55 3.29
C ASP A 68 -2.01 18.28 2.28
N GLU A 69 -2.07 19.61 2.36
CA GLU A 69 -2.89 20.46 1.47
C GLU A 69 -2.49 20.33 -0.02
N ASN A 70 -1.25 19.91 -0.31
CA ASN A 70 -0.72 19.70 -1.65
C ASN A 70 -0.67 18.20 -1.97
N VAL A 71 -1.75 17.71 -2.58
CA VAL A 71 -1.93 16.29 -2.92
C VAL A 71 -0.79 15.76 -3.81
N ASP A 72 -0.33 16.53 -4.79
CA ASP A 72 0.75 16.10 -5.69
C ASP A 72 2.07 15.91 -4.93
N ARG A 73 2.38 16.85 -4.02
CA ARG A 73 3.54 16.71 -3.14
C ARG A 73 3.38 15.49 -2.23
N SER A 74 2.19 15.28 -1.66
CA SER A 74 1.91 14.13 -0.80
C SER A 74 2.14 12.80 -1.53
N ARG A 75 1.69 12.68 -2.80
CA ARG A 75 1.93 11.52 -3.66
C ARG A 75 3.41 11.28 -3.91
N GLN A 76 4.14 12.32 -4.33
CA GLN A 76 5.58 12.23 -4.58
C GLN A 76 6.35 11.83 -3.31
N MET A 77 6.02 12.43 -2.17
CA MET A 77 6.68 12.12 -0.90
C MET A 77 6.40 10.68 -0.45
N PHE A 78 5.16 10.21 -0.59
CA PHE A 78 4.80 8.84 -0.26
C PHE A 78 5.56 7.83 -1.13
N GLU A 79 5.65 8.06 -2.44
CA GLU A 79 6.45 7.24 -3.35
C GLU A 79 7.92 7.21 -2.95
N LEU A 80 8.52 8.37 -2.67
CA LEU A 80 9.92 8.48 -2.27
C LEU A 80 10.19 7.74 -0.95
N GLN A 81 9.31 7.88 0.04
CA GLN A 81 9.42 7.17 1.31
C GLN A 81 9.37 5.64 1.12
N MET A 82 8.43 5.16 0.30
CA MET A 82 8.32 3.73 -0.01
C MET A 82 9.52 3.20 -0.82
N GLN A 83 10.06 4.01 -1.74
CA GLN A 83 11.28 3.68 -2.47
C GLN A 83 12.52 3.64 -1.57
N ALA A 84 12.61 4.51 -0.57
CA ALA A 84 13.75 4.57 0.35
C ALA A 84 13.92 3.25 1.13
N ILE A 85 12.83 2.66 1.59
CA ILE A 85 12.86 1.38 2.33
C ILE A 85 12.95 0.15 1.42
N ARG A 86 12.74 0.31 0.11
CA ARG A 86 12.76 -0.79 -0.85
C ARG A 86 14.14 -1.45 -0.88
N ARG A 87 14.15 -2.78 -0.81
CA ARG A 87 15.34 -3.64 -1.01
C ARG A 87 15.33 -4.21 -2.42
N LYS A 88 16.25 -5.13 -2.71
CA LYS A 88 16.15 -5.96 -3.93
C LYS A 88 14.76 -6.62 -3.94
N PRO A 89 13.93 -6.41 -4.99
CA PRO A 89 12.59 -6.96 -5.00
C PRO A 89 12.59 -8.49 -4.90
N THR A 90 11.60 -9.04 -4.22
CA THR A 90 11.40 -10.48 -4.15
C THR A 90 11.26 -11.05 -5.57
N PRO A 91 12.12 -12.01 -5.97
CA PRO A 91 12.10 -12.54 -7.32
C PRO A 91 10.84 -13.37 -7.54
N LEU A 92 10.18 -13.11 -8.67
CA LEU A 92 9.05 -13.87 -9.21
C LEU A 92 9.34 -14.23 -10.67
N GLU A 93 8.82 -15.36 -11.13
CA GLU A 93 8.97 -15.79 -12.52
C GLU A 93 8.26 -14.85 -13.51
N PHE A 94 7.19 -14.18 -13.08
CA PHE A 94 6.42 -13.29 -13.94
C PHE A 94 5.89 -12.07 -13.17
N VAL A 95 6.15 -10.89 -13.71
CA VAL A 95 5.56 -9.61 -13.31
C VAL A 95 5.34 -8.77 -14.56
N GLU A 96 4.10 -8.36 -14.82
CA GLU A 96 3.74 -7.57 -16.00
C GLU A 96 2.72 -6.48 -15.66
N ASP A 97 2.92 -5.29 -16.24
CA ASP A 97 1.94 -4.22 -16.21
C ASP A 97 0.91 -4.43 -17.32
N ILE A 98 -0.37 -4.44 -16.95
CA ILE A 98 -1.49 -4.67 -17.84
C ILE A 98 -2.50 -3.54 -17.77
N ARG A 99 -3.28 -3.37 -18.85
CA ARG A 99 -4.41 -2.45 -18.91
C ARG A 99 -5.71 -3.23 -18.80
N LEU A 100 -6.60 -2.76 -17.94
CA LEU A 100 -7.92 -3.33 -17.74
C LEU A 100 -8.94 -2.42 -18.42
N PRO A 101 -9.53 -2.81 -19.55
CA PRO A 101 -10.67 -2.09 -20.13
C PRO A 101 -11.92 -2.38 -19.30
N LEU A 102 -12.27 -1.48 -18.37
CA LEU A 102 -13.44 -1.62 -17.49
C LEU A 102 -14.62 -0.80 -17.99
N GLN A 103 -15.80 -1.08 -17.43
CA GLN A 103 -17.00 -0.26 -17.69
C GLN A 103 -16.83 1.17 -17.16
N SER A 104 -16.16 1.33 -16.00
CA SER A 104 -15.81 2.64 -15.44
C SER A 104 -14.69 3.39 -16.17
N GLY A 105 -14.07 2.79 -17.20
CA GLY A 105 -12.89 3.33 -17.89
C GLY A 105 -11.66 2.43 -17.79
N THR A 106 -10.63 2.72 -18.57
CA THR A 106 -9.41 1.91 -18.57
C THR A 106 -8.53 2.27 -17.37
N ILE A 107 -8.17 1.28 -16.56
CA ILE A 107 -7.20 1.44 -15.46
C ILE A 107 -5.97 0.55 -15.69
N PHE A 108 -4.88 0.85 -15.00
CA PHE A 108 -3.68 0.02 -14.99
C PHE A 108 -3.74 -1.00 -13.85
N ALA A 109 -2.99 -2.08 -13.99
CA ALA A 109 -2.74 -3.02 -12.92
C ALA A 109 -1.39 -3.69 -13.14
N ARG A 110 -0.81 -4.24 -12.08
CA ARG A 110 0.38 -5.11 -12.17
C ARG A 110 0.01 -6.53 -11.78
N HIS A 111 0.26 -7.48 -12.67
CA HIS A 111 0.05 -8.90 -12.45
C HIS A 111 1.34 -9.54 -11.98
N TYR A 112 1.27 -10.24 -10.85
CA TYR A 112 2.35 -11.00 -10.27
C TYR A 112 1.96 -12.48 -10.28
N HIS A 113 2.81 -13.33 -10.86
CA HIS A 113 2.57 -14.76 -10.92
C HIS A 113 3.84 -15.53 -10.53
N PRO A 114 3.84 -16.29 -9.42
CA PRO A 114 5.04 -17.01 -8.98
C PRO A 114 5.39 -18.19 -9.91
N HIS A 115 4.38 -18.84 -10.52
CA HIS A 115 4.57 -19.96 -11.46
C HIS A 115 3.65 -19.89 -12.70
N PRO A 116 3.91 -19.03 -13.71
CA PRO A 116 3.00 -18.76 -14.86
C PRO A 116 2.55 -19.99 -15.68
N ASN A 117 3.23 -21.12 -15.51
CA ASN A 117 2.86 -22.40 -16.12
C ASN A 117 1.78 -23.19 -15.35
N LYS A 118 1.45 -22.78 -14.11
CA LYS A 118 0.49 -23.48 -13.23
C LYS A 118 -0.81 -22.68 -13.09
N LYS A 119 -1.90 -23.39 -12.78
CA LYS A 119 -3.13 -22.75 -12.30
C LYS A 119 -3.01 -22.45 -10.81
N LEU A 120 -3.24 -21.22 -10.41
CA LEU A 120 -3.17 -20.77 -9.00
C LEU A 120 -4.41 -19.96 -8.61
N PRO A 121 -4.70 -19.79 -7.30
CA PRO A 121 -5.65 -18.78 -6.84
C PRO A 121 -5.22 -17.37 -7.27
N MET A 122 -6.19 -16.45 -7.34
CA MET A 122 -5.94 -15.03 -7.62
C MET A 122 -6.40 -14.18 -6.44
N VAL A 123 -5.59 -13.18 -6.10
CA VAL A 123 -5.94 -12.13 -5.16
C VAL A 123 -5.95 -10.80 -5.92
N VAL A 124 -7.08 -10.11 -5.93
CA VAL A 124 -7.16 -8.72 -6.40
C VAL A 124 -6.76 -7.82 -5.24
N PHE A 125 -5.63 -7.13 -5.39
CA PHE A 125 -5.03 -6.31 -4.35
C PHE A 125 -5.30 -4.83 -4.59
N TYR A 126 -5.75 -4.12 -3.56
CA TYR A 126 -5.93 -2.68 -3.56
C TYR A 126 -4.96 -2.07 -2.55
N HIS A 127 -4.13 -1.13 -2.99
CA HIS A 127 -3.11 -0.52 -2.14
C HIS A 127 -3.69 0.43 -1.07
N GLY A 128 -2.95 0.64 0.02
CA GLY A 128 -3.22 1.69 0.99
C GLY A 128 -2.79 3.08 0.52
N GLY A 129 -2.95 4.07 1.39
CA GLY A 129 -2.60 5.48 1.10
C GLY A 129 -3.76 6.47 1.21
N GLY A 130 -4.72 6.19 2.11
CA GLY A 130 -5.80 7.12 2.42
C GLY A 130 -6.66 7.52 1.22
N PHE A 131 -6.74 6.66 0.19
CA PHE A 131 -7.44 6.90 -1.08
C PHE A 131 -6.85 8.03 -1.95
N VAL A 132 -5.74 8.64 -1.55
CA VAL A 132 -5.15 9.86 -2.17
C VAL A 132 -3.73 9.62 -2.68
N VAL A 133 -2.96 8.79 -1.97
CA VAL A 133 -1.58 8.43 -2.30
C VAL A 133 -1.44 6.92 -2.51
N GLY A 134 -0.25 6.50 -2.93
CA GLY A 134 0.06 5.11 -3.26
C GLY A 134 -0.29 4.76 -4.70
N ASN A 135 0.29 3.67 -5.15
CA ASN A 135 0.18 3.09 -6.50
C ASN A 135 0.76 1.66 -6.50
N VAL A 136 0.74 0.97 -7.64
CA VAL A 136 1.33 -0.37 -7.79
C VAL A 136 2.82 -0.45 -7.46
N ASP A 137 3.60 0.63 -7.66
CA ASP A 137 5.03 0.65 -7.37
C ASP A 137 5.31 0.75 -5.87
N THR A 138 4.54 1.54 -5.13
CA THR A 138 4.67 1.68 -3.67
C THR A 138 4.37 0.39 -2.92
N HIS A 139 3.56 -0.50 -3.49
CA HIS A 139 3.15 -1.78 -2.89
C HIS A 139 3.73 -3.00 -3.62
N ASP A 140 4.66 -2.80 -4.56
CA ASP A 140 5.23 -3.87 -5.40
C ASP A 140 5.85 -5.00 -4.57
N GLU A 141 6.66 -4.65 -3.56
CA GLU A 141 7.31 -5.67 -2.73
C GLU A 141 6.31 -6.44 -1.87
N ALA A 142 5.28 -5.77 -1.32
CA ALA A 142 4.24 -6.43 -0.56
C ALA A 142 3.47 -7.44 -1.45
N CYS A 143 3.12 -7.04 -2.67
CA CYS A 143 2.48 -7.93 -3.64
C CYS A 143 3.37 -9.13 -4.00
N ARG A 144 4.68 -8.91 -4.21
CA ARG A 144 5.62 -10.00 -4.50
C ARG A 144 5.74 -10.99 -3.35
N LEU A 145 5.86 -10.49 -2.12
CA LEU A 145 5.97 -11.30 -0.91
C LEU A 145 4.70 -12.14 -0.70
N ILE A 146 3.52 -11.54 -0.86
CA ILE A 146 2.24 -12.26 -0.75
C ILE A 146 2.14 -13.32 -1.84
N ALA A 147 2.40 -12.96 -3.11
CA ALA A 147 2.34 -13.88 -4.23
C ALA A 147 3.24 -15.11 -4.02
N LYS A 148 4.50 -14.88 -3.61
CA LYS A 148 5.48 -15.95 -3.36
C LYS A 148 5.11 -16.80 -2.15
N SER A 149 4.80 -16.16 -1.02
CA SER A 149 4.64 -16.85 0.27
C SER A 149 3.32 -17.63 0.34
N ALA A 150 2.24 -17.07 -0.21
CA ALA A 150 0.94 -17.74 -0.26
C ALA A 150 0.77 -18.62 -1.50
N ASN A 151 1.73 -18.62 -2.43
CA ASN A 151 1.67 -19.31 -3.72
C ASN A 151 0.37 -18.98 -4.50
N VAL A 152 0.12 -17.68 -4.66
CA VAL A 152 -1.05 -17.12 -5.34
C VAL A 152 -0.62 -16.13 -6.42
N GLN A 153 -1.51 -15.86 -7.37
CA GLN A 153 -1.39 -14.70 -8.23
C GLN A 153 -1.88 -13.45 -7.49
N ILE A 154 -1.26 -12.32 -7.77
CA ILE A 154 -1.74 -11.00 -7.31
C ILE A 154 -2.02 -10.17 -8.55
N LEU A 155 -3.18 -9.52 -8.60
CA LEU A 155 -3.43 -8.41 -9.52
C LEU A 155 -3.60 -7.15 -8.70
N SER A 156 -2.55 -6.32 -8.65
CA SER A 156 -2.55 -5.04 -7.93
C SER A 156 -3.19 -3.96 -8.79
N ILE A 157 -4.24 -3.34 -8.30
CA ILE A 157 -5.07 -2.40 -9.07
C ILE A 157 -4.60 -0.97 -8.87
N GLU A 158 -4.31 -0.26 -9.96
CA GLU A 158 -4.05 1.18 -9.99
C GLU A 158 -5.39 1.94 -10.08
N TYR A 159 -6.09 2.03 -8.96
CA TYR A 159 -7.44 2.60 -8.94
C TYR A 159 -7.41 4.14 -8.95
N PRO A 160 -8.48 4.81 -9.43
CA PRO A 160 -8.54 6.28 -9.46
C PRO A 160 -8.49 6.87 -8.05
N LEU A 161 -7.67 7.91 -7.85
CA LEU A 161 -7.43 8.52 -6.54
C LEU A 161 -8.31 9.75 -6.29
N ALA A 162 -8.53 10.05 -5.02
CA ALA A 162 -9.05 11.34 -4.59
C ALA A 162 -7.93 12.41 -4.64
N PRO A 163 -8.28 13.70 -4.81
CA PRO A 163 -9.64 14.26 -4.91
C PRO A 163 -10.25 14.25 -6.33
N GLU A 164 -9.49 13.86 -7.35
CA GLU A 164 -9.92 13.90 -8.76
C GLU A 164 -11.12 13.00 -9.02
N PHE A 165 -11.20 11.89 -8.29
CA PHE A 165 -12.30 10.94 -8.39
C PHE A 165 -13.06 10.80 -7.07
N SER A 166 -14.38 10.80 -7.16
CA SER A 166 -15.25 10.61 -5.99
C SER A 166 -15.09 9.19 -5.39
N PRO A 167 -15.40 9.01 -4.09
CA PRO A 167 -15.40 7.68 -3.46
C PRO A 167 -16.28 6.66 -4.20
N LYS A 168 -17.40 7.11 -4.78
CA LYS A 168 -18.29 6.24 -5.58
C LYS A 168 -17.60 5.75 -6.85
N HIS A 169 -16.88 6.62 -7.55
CA HIS A 169 -16.15 6.27 -8.76
C HIS A 169 -15.02 5.29 -8.43
N LEU A 170 -14.19 5.62 -7.44
CA LEU A 170 -13.07 4.78 -6.99
C LEU A 170 -13.54 3.35 -6.66
N ILE A 171 -14.58 3.21 -5.83
CA ILE A 171 -15.11 1.89 -5.45
C ILE A 171 -15.69 1.15 -6.67
N GLN A 172 -16.36 1.86 -7.59
CA GLN A 172 -16.89 1.25 -8.80
C GLN A 172 -15.77 0.68 -9.68
N SER A 173 -14.67 1.41 -9.88
CA SER A 173 -13.53 0.91 -10.66
C SER A 173 -12.90 -0.33 -10.02
N CYS A 174 -12.81 -0.39 -8.70
CA CYS A 174 -12.30 -1.56 -7.99
C CYS A 174 -13.23 -2.79 -8.11
N GLU A 175 -14.55 -2.58 -8.06
CA GLU A 175 -15.55 -3.63 -8.28
C GLU A 175 -15.51 -4.14 -9.73
N ASP A 176 -15.44 -3.23 -10.70
CA ASP A 176 -15.34 -3.57 -12.12
C ASP A 176 -14.05 -4.35 -12.42
N ALA A 177 -12.94 -3.99 -11.78
CA ALA A 177 -11.68 -4.73 -11.89
C ALA A 177 -11.82 -6.19 -11.39
N LEU A 178 -12.50 -6.40 -10.26
CA LEU A 178 -12.80 -7.75 -9.75
C LEU A 178 -13.68 -8.53 -10.75
N ALA A 179 -14.73 -7.90 -11.27
CA ALA A 179 -15.60 -8.52 -12.28
C ALA A 179 -14.82 -8.89 -13.55
N TRP A 180 -13.92 -8.01 -14.01
CA TRP A 180 -13.07 -8.23 -15.16
C TRP A 180 -12.10 -9.40 -14.95
N VAL A 181 -11.50 -9.53 -13.77
CA VAL A 181 -10.67 -10.69 -13.39
C VAL A 181 -11.48 -11.98 -13.47
N TYR A 182 -12.70 -12.00 -12.94
CA TYR A 182 -13.58 -13.16 -13.03
C TYR A 182 -13.93 -13.51 -14.48
N GLN A 183 -14.26 -12.51 -15.32
CA GLN A 183 -14.54 -12.73 -16.74
C GLN A 183 -13.33 -13.35 -17.46
N ASN A 184 -12.12 -12.89 -17.13
CA ASN A 184 -10.85 -13.32 -17.74
C ASN A 184 -10.15 -14.47 -16.99
N ARG A 185 -10.81 -15.13 -16.03
CA ARG A 185 -10.21 -16.18 -15.18
C ARG A 185 -9.52 -17.31 -15.93
N ARG A 186 -9.97 -17.63 -17.15
CA ARG A 186 -9.33 -18.65 -18.00
C ARG A 186 -7.98 -18.18 -18.54
N TYR A 187 -7.91 -16.92 -18.98
CA TYR A 187 -6.68 -16.28 -19.46
C TYR A 187 -5.62 -16.26 -18.35
N PHE A 188 -6.01 -15.83 -17.15
CA PHE A 188 -5.15 -15.83 -15.96
C PHE A 188 -4.89 -17.22 -15.36
N LYS A 189 -5.39 -18.31 -15.94
CA LYS A 189 -5.24 -19.67 -15.38
C LYS A 189 -5.69 -19.76 -13.91
N ILE A 190 -6.71 -19.02 -13.50
CA ILE A 190 -7.19 -18.99 -12.11
C ILE A 190 -7.87 -20.32 -11.78
N LEU A 191 -7.59 -20.88 -10.60
CA LEU A 191 -8.35 -21.99 -10.06
C LEU A 191 -9.84 -21.63 -9.91
N LYS A 192 -10.72 -22.57 -10.26
CA LYS A 192 -12.19 -22.37 -10.18
C LYS A 192 -12.58 -21.99 -8.75
N ASN A 193 -13.37 -20.93 -8.60
CA ASN A 193 -13.86 -20.42 -7.31
C ASN A 193 -12.72 -20.13 -6.31
N ARG A 194 -11.60 -19.57 -6.79
CA ARG A 194 -10.43 -19.19 -5.98
C ARG A 194 -9.95 -17.78 -6.31
N ILE A 195 -10.88 -16.81 -6.24
CA ILE A 195 -10.58 -15.38 -6.32
C ILE A 195 -10.85 -14.77 -4.95
N ALA A 196 -9.91 -14.02 -4.42
CA ALA A 196 -10.03 -13.27 -3.17
C ALA A 196 -9.75 -11.78 -3.41
N VAL A 197 -10.10 -10.94 -2.44
CA VAL A 197 -9.68 -9.53 -2.39
C VAL A 197 -8.77 -9.29 -1.21
N ALA A 198 -7.82 -8.39 -1.36
CA ALA A 198 -6.91 -7.99 -0.29
C ALA A 198 -6.52 -6.52 -0.40
N GLY A 199 -6.06 -5.96 0.71
CA GLY A 199 -5.55 -4.61 0.75
C GLY A 199 -5.27 -4.15 2.16
N ASP A 200 -4.53 -3.05 2.27
CA ASP A 200 -4.10 -2.47 3.54
C ASP A 200 -4.69 -1.08 3.75
N SER A 201 -5.04 -0.73 5.00
CA SER A 201 -5.62 0.57 5.35
C SER A 201 -6.84 0.93 4.47
N ALA A 202 -6.71 1.95 3.60
CA ALA A 202 -7.68 2.33 2.58
C ALA A 202 -7.98 1.18 1.60
N GLY A 203 -6.96 0.44 1.16
CA GLY A 203 -7.12 -0.76 0.34
C GLY A 203 -7.92 -1.85 1.05
N GLY A 204 -7.72 -2.01 2.36
CA GLY A 204 -8.52 -2.92 3.20
C GLY A 204 -9.99 -2.47 3.31
N ASN A 205 -10.25 -1.15 3.36
CA ASN A 205 -11.61 -0.61 3.22
C ASN A 205 -12.23 -1.00 1.88
N ILE A 206 -11.50 -0.77 0.78
CA ILE A 206 -11.96 -1.09 -0.58
C ILE A 206 -12.30 -2.58 -0.68
N SER A 207 -11.42 -3.48 -0.22
CA SER A 207 -11.68 -4.92 -0.17
C SER A 207 -12.96 -5.27 0.60
N THR A 208 -13.20 -4.57 1.71
CA THR A 208 -14.38 -4.77 2.55
C THR A 208 -15.66 -4.36 1.80
N VAL A 209 -15.67 -3.16 1.24
CA VAL A 209 -16.83 -2.59 0.53
C VAL A 209 -17.13 -3.35 -0.75
N VAL A 210 -16.11 -3.71 -1.55
CA VAL A 210 -16.28 -4.49 -2.78
C VAL A 210 -16.87 -5.87 -2.47
N ALA A 211 -16.40 -6.56 -1.43
CA ALA A 211 -16.98 -7.85 -1.05
C ALA A 211 -18.46 -7.72 -0.66
N GLN A 212 -18.82 -6.70 0.12
CA GLN A 212 -20.21 -6.45 0.50
C GLN A 212 -21.10 -6.15 -0.71
N ARG A 213 -20.65 -5.30 -1.64
CA ARG A 213 -21.39 -4.92 -2.86
C ARG A 213 -21.59 -6.06 -3.84
N THR A 214 -20.77 -7.10 -3.74
CA THR A 214 -20.78 -8.24 -4.67
C THR A 214 -21.44 -9.48 -4.09
N ILE A 215 -22.01 -9.42 -2.89
CA ILE A 215 -22.80 -10.53 -2.31
C ILE A 215 -23.86 -11.00 -3.32
N GLY A 216 -23.93 -12.32 -3.54
CA GLY A 216 -24.85 -12.94 -4.49
C GLY A 216 -24.45 -12.84 -5.97
N LYS A 217 -23.40 -12.09 -6.32
CA LYS A 217 -22.88 -12.03 -7.69
C LYS A 217 -21.94 -13.20 -7.96
N SER A 218 -21.88 -13.63 -9.22
CA SER A 218 -21.02 -14.76 -9.64
C SER A 218 -19.52 -14.50 -9.47
N TYR A 219 -19.12 -13.23 -9.41
CA TYR A 219 -17.74 -12.79 -9.22
C TYR A 219 -17.44 -12.34 -7.77
N ALA A 220 -18.32 -12.63 -6.81
CA ALA A 220 -18.07 -12.36 -5.41
C ALA A 220 -16.75 -13.03 -4.94
N PRO A 221 -15.88 -12.31 -4.21
CA PRO A 221 -14.64 -12.89 -3.73
C PRO A 221 -14.94 -13.97 -2.68
N GLN A 222 -14.12 -15.02 -2.68
CA GLN A 222 -14.28 -16.19 -1.82
C GLN A 222 -13.55 -16.05 -0.48
N ALA A 223 -12.69 -15.03 -0.35
CA ALA A 223 -11.98 -14.68 0.86
C ALA A 223 -11.60 -13.19 0.83
N GLN A 224 -11.35 -12.66 2.02
CA GLN A 224 -10.82 -11.30 2.21
C GLN A 224 -9.55 -11.39 3.06
N PHE A 225 -8.48 -10.73 2.63
CA PHE A 225 -7.28 -10.54 3.44
C PHE A 225 -7.14 -9.05 3.77
N LEU A 226 -7.59 -8.67 4.96
CA LEU A 226 -7.75 -7.28 5.37
C LEU A 226 -6.61 -6.87 6.32
N ILE A 227 -5.73 -6.00 5.86
CA ILE A 227 -4.56 -5.55 6.61
C ILE A 227 -4.89 -4.18 7.24
N TYR A 228 -5.09 -4.14 8.57
CA TYR A 228 -5.48 -2.92 9.33
C TYR A 228 -6.54 -2.01 8.65
N PRO A 229 -7.69 -2.55 8.19
CA PRO A 229 -8.61 -1.81 7.34
C PRO A 229 -9.29 -0.64 8.07
N ALA A 230 -9.48 0.49 7.38
CA ALA A 230 -10.37 1.55 7.86
C ALA A 230 -11.83 1.15 7.61
N VAL A 231 -12.63 0.87 8.64
CA VAL A 231 -14.01 0.35 8.46
C VAL A 231 -15.10 1.16 9.13
N ASP A 232 -14.75 2.13 9.97
CA ASP A 232 -15.68 3.02 10.63
C ASP A 232 -15.17 4.47 10.56
N PHE A 233 -15.81 5.27 9.70
CA PHE A 233 -15.49 6.69 9.56
C PHE A 233 -16.31 7.58 10.51
N LYS A 234 -17.35 7.03 11.15
CA LYS A 234 -18.30 7.79 11.99
C LYS A 234 -17.85 7.86 13.43
N SER A 235 -17.45 6.72 14.00
CA SER A 235 -17.09 6.64 15.42
C SER A 235 -15.61 6.88 15.63
N ARG A 236 -15.23 7.14 16.89
CA ARG A 236 -13.85 7.14 17.34
C ARG A 236 -13.72 6.16 18.49
N HIS A 237 -12.96 5.09 18.28
CA HIS A 237 -12.72 4.04 19.26
C HIS A 237 -11.56 4.42 20.18
N PRO A 238 -11.38 3.77 21.35
CA PRO A 238 -10.31 4.11 22.29
C PRO A 238 -8.91 4.18 21.66
N SER A 239 -8.61 3.31 20.68
CA SER A 239 -7.32 3.33 19.94
C SER A 239 -7.07 4.64 19.22
N PHE A 240 -8.11 5.26 18.64
CA PHE A 240 -7.99 6.54 17.95
C PHE A 240 -7.43 7.61 18.88
N TYR A 241 -7.93 7.68 20.12
CA TYR A 241 -7.46 8.65 21.11
C TYR A 241 -6.10 8.29 21.70
N ALA A 242 -5.83 7.00 21.88
CA ALA A 242 -4.57 6.51 22.43
C ALA A 242 -3.38 6.70 21.48
N TYR A 243 -3.63 6.73 20.17
CA TYR A 243 -2.60 6.73 19.12
C TYR A 243 -2.64 7.96 18.20
N LYS A 244 -3.44 8.98 18.53
CA LYS A 244 -3.66 10.18 17.69
C LYS A 244 -2.42 11.02 17.40
N ASP A 245 -1.38 10.94 18.24
CA ASP A 245 -0.21 11.81 18.15
C ASP A 245 1.08 11.01 17.87
N GLY A 246 1.95 11.54 17.02
CA GLY A 246 3.29 10.98 16.79
C GLY A 246 3.36 9.73 15.91
N LEU A 247 2.28 8.98 15.77
CA LEU A 247 2.18 7.85 14.85
C LEU A 247 1.77 8.31 13.46
N VAL A 248 2.11 7.49 12.46
CA VAL A 248 1.76 7.76 11.05
C VAL A 248 0.30 7.40 10.77
N LEU A 249 -0.24 6.40 11.48
CA LEU A 249 -1.63 5.95 11.42
C LEU A 249 -2.18 5.68 12.82
N THR A 250 -3.49 5.86 12.98
CA THR A 250 -4.27 5.69 14.21
C THR A 250 -5.19 4.49 14.18
#